data_AF-A0A937UCY6-F1
#
_entry.id   AF-A0A937UCY6-F1
#
_cell.length_a   1.000
_cell.length_b   1.000
_cell.length_c   1.000
_cell.angle_alpha   90.00
_cell.angle_beta   90.00
_cell.angle_gamma   90.00
#
_symmetry.space_group_name_H-M   'P 1'
#
loop_
_entity.id
_entity.type
_entity.pdbx_description
1 polymer ?
#
loop_
_entity_poly.entity_id
_entity_poly.type
_entity_poly.pdbx_seq_one_letter_code
_entity_poly.pdbx_strand_id
1 'polypeptide(L)'
;MRTQLERWSEQTGDLGGTPEEDLIERMWPGRKQPVTAVPTIAIKDKPKLAIIRCATDGASIGYRLSDDGPWQLYSKPIEREGIKMLQAKAIRIGYKESQIATMDL
;
A
#
# COMPACT_ATOMS: atom_id res chain seq x y z
N MET A 1 -20.24 7.27 34.46
CA MET A 1 -19.24 6.67 33.55
C MET A 1 -19.82 6.33 32.16
N ARG A 2 -20.96 5.63 32.03
CA ARG A 2 -21.57 5.35 30.70
C ARG A 2 -21.81 6.58 29.81
N THR A 3 -22.45 7.62 30.36
CA THR A 3 -22.72 8.86 29.61
C THR A 3 -21.47 9.61 29.14
N GLN A 4 -20.33 9.44 29.82
CA GLN A 4 -19.06 10.04 29.36
C GLN A 4 -18.47 9.23 28.20
N LEU A 5 -18.59 7.90 28.24
CA LEU A 5 -18.19 7.03 27.14
C LEU A 5 -19.04 7.29 25.88
N GLU A 6 -20.35 7.41 26.04
CA GLU A 6 -21.28 7.70 24.93
C GLU A 6 -20.94 9.04 24.26
N ARG A 7 -20.80 10.11 25.06
CA ARG A 7 -20.39 11.42 24.54
C ARG A 7 -19.03 11.39 23.85
N TRP A 8 -18.06 10.63 24.38
CA TRP A 8 -16.75 10.52 23.77
C TRP A 8 -16.83 9.78 22.44
N SER A 9 -17.59 8.67 22.38
CA SER A 9 -17.85 7.91 21.16
C SER A 9 -18.48 8.77 20.06
N GLU A 10 -19.47 9.60 20.42
CA GLU A 10 -20.11 10.52 19.48
C GLU A 10 -19.14 11.61 18.99
N GLN A 11 -18.34 12.18 19.90
CA GLN A 11 -17.37 13.24 19.56
C GLN A 11 -16.24 12.74 18.65
N THR A 12 -15.76 11.52 18.85
CA THR A 12 -14.67 10.95 18.04
C THR A 12 -15.19 10.30 16.75
N GLY A 13 -16.51 10.12 16.63
CA GLY A 13 -17.10 9.36 15.53
C GLY A 13 -16.71 7.88 15.58
N ASP A 14 -16.52 7.34 16.78
CA ASP A 14 -16.17 5.93 16.97
C ASP A 14 -17.24 5.02 16.37
N LEU A 15 -16.79 4.04 15.61
CA LEU A 15 -17.65 3.12 14.88
C LEU A 15 -17.81 1.77 15.59
N GLY A 16 -17.30 1.60 16.80
CA GLY A 16 -17.29 0.33 17.53
C GLY A 16 -18.68 -0.19 17.88
N GLY A 17 -19.71 0.67 17.88
CA GLY A 17 -21.11 0.27 18.00
C GLY A 17 -21.80 -0.10 16.67
N THR A 18 -21.12 0.07 15.54
CA THR A 18 -21.67 -0.24 14.20
C THR A 18 -21.49 -1.73 13.92
N PRO A 19 -22.52 -2.45 13.41
CA PRO A 19 -22.36 -3.83 12.99
C PRO A 19 -21.25 -3.99 11.94
N GLU A 20 -20.46 -5.06 12.07
CA GLU A 20 -19.34 -5.33 11.17
C GLU A 20 -19.78 -5.42 9.69
N GLU A 21 -20.99 -5.93 9.43
CA GLU A 21 -21.54 -6.00 8.07
C GLU A 21 -21.72 -4.62 7.43
N ASP A 22 -22.14 -3.63 8.20
CA ASP A 22 -22.31 -2.25 7.75
C ASP A 22 -20.96 -1.56 7.56
N LEU A 23 -19.97 -1.89 8.40
CA LEU A 23 -18.58 -1.45 8.24
C LEU A 23 -17.97 -2.00 6.96
N ILE A 24 -18.17 -3.29 6.69
CA ILE A 24 -17.72 -3.95 5.46
C ILE A 24 -18.35 -3.29 4.24
N GLU A 25 -19.66 -3.04 4.25
CA GLU A 25 -20.33 -2.39 3.10
C GLU A 25 -19.85 -0.95 2.91
N ARG A 26 -19.62 -0.22 4.01
CA ARG A 26 -19.06 1.14 3.98
C ARG A 26 -17.63 1.17 3.43
N MET A 27 -16.80 0.20 3.79
CA MET A 27 -15.41 0.12 3.34
C MET A 27 -15.28 -0.49 1.94
N TRP A 28 -16.10 -1.50 1.63
CA TRP A 28 -16.11 -2.28 0.41
C TRP A 28 -17.53 -2.33 -0.18
N PRO A 29 -17.95 -1.29 -0.92
CA PRO A 29 -19.27 -1.25 -1.52
C PRO A 29 -19.57 -2.50 -2.38
N GLY A 30 -20.72 -3.12 -2.16
CA GLY A 30 -21.08 -4.40 -2.78
C GLY A 30 -20.22 -5.57 -2.32
N ARG A 31 -19.62 -5.48 -1.12
CA ARG A 31 -18.70 -6.45 -0.52
C ARG A 31 -17.49 -6.80 -1.40
N LYS A 32 -17.08 -5.88 -2.27
CA LYS A 32 -15.93 -6.06 -3.16
C LYS A 32 -14.72 -5.32 -2.63
N GLN A 33 -13.81 -6.06 -1.99
CA GLN A 33 -12.55 -5.49 -1.55
C GLN A 33 -11.73 -5.01 -2.76
N PRO A 34 -11.37 -3.71 -2.82
CA PRO A 34 -10.61 -3.16 -3.93
C PRO A 34 -9.16 -3.70 -3.92
N VAL A 35 -8.51 -3.68 -5.08
CA VAL A 35 -7.13 -4.14 -5.25
C VAL A 35 -6.21 -2.94 -5.41
N THR A 36 -5.06 -2.96 -4.74
CA THR A 36 -4.04 -1.93 -4.88
C THR A 36 -3.46 -1.99 -6.30
N ALA A 37 -3.29 -0.84 -6.95
CA ALA A 37 -2.71 -0.75 -8.28
C ALA A 37 -1.28 -1.31 -8.28
N VAL A 38 -0.90 -1.94 -9.39
CA VAL A 38 0.45 -2.47 -9.59
C VAL A 38 1.44 -1.29 -9.62
N PRO A 39 2.53 -1.32 -8.83
CA PRO A 39 3.50 -0.25 -8.85
C PRO A 39 4.23 -0.20 -10.20
N THR A 40 4.50 1.01 -10.67
CA THR A 40 5.27 1.27 -11.89
C THR A 40 6.69 1.66 -11.53
N ILE A 41 7.66 1.03 -12.17
CA ILE A 41 9.09 1.30 -12.01
C ILE A 41 9.53 2.19 -13.17
N ALA A 42 10.07 3.37 -12.88
CA ALA A 42 10.60 4.33 -13.84
C ALA A 42 12.11 4.48 -13.66
N ILE A 43 12.87 4.38 -14.75
CA ILE A 43 14.33 4.50 -14.72
C ILE A 43 14.75 5.91 -15.11
N LYS A 44 15.70 6.47 -14.36
CA LYS A 44 16.47 7.65 -14.74
C LYS A 44 17.91 7.23 -15.01
N ASP A 45 18.47 7.71 -16.10
CA ASP A 45 19.86 7.39 -16.48
C ASP A 45 20.89 8.38 -15.93
N LYS A 46 20.47 9.61 -15.60
CA LYS A 46 21.33 10.65 -15.04
C LYS A 46 20.58 11.44 -13.94
N PRO A 47 20.78 11.13 -12.64
CA PRO A 47 21.54 10.01 -12.07
C PRO A 47 20.86 8.65 -12.30
N LYS A 48 21.63 7.55 -12.23
CA LYS A 48 21.17 6.15 -12.38
C LYS A 48 20.26 5.73 -11.23
N LEU A 49 18.99 6.11 -11.29
CA LEU A 49 18.01 5.85 -10.23
C LEU A 49 16.80 5.08 -10.76
N ALA A 50 16.29 4.16 -9.95
CA ALA A 50 14.97 3.55 -10.11
C ALA A 50 13.97 4.25 -9.18
N ILE A 51 12.87 4.72 -9.75
CA ILE A 51 11.79 5.41 -9.04
C ILE A 51 10.54 4.54 -9.13
N ILE A 52 9.97 4.18 -7.99
CA ILE A 52 8.75 3.38 -7.93
C ILE A 52 7.57 4.29 -7.58
N ARG A 53 6.44 4.13 -8.27
CA ARG A 53 5.20 4.86 -8.04
C ARG A 53 4.01 3.92 -8.02
N CYS A 54 2.96 4.27 -7.29
CA CYS A 54 1.68 3.56 -7.31
C CYS A 54 0.56 4.55 -7.62
N ALA A 55 -0.39 4.15 -8.46
CA ALA A 55 -1.56 4.97 -8.77
C ALA A 55 -2.58 4.99 -7.62
N THR A 56 -2.57 3.98 -6.75
CA THR A 56 -3.36 3.98 -5.53
C THR A 56 -2.71 4.93 -4.53
N ASP A 57 -3.35 6.07 -4.31
CA ASP A 57 -2.97 7.03 -3.26
C ASP A 57 -2.82 6.32 -1.91
N GLY A 58 -1.95 6.81 -1.02
CA GLY A 58 -1.75 6.23 0.32
C GLY A 58 -1.30 4.76 0.36
N ALA A 59 -0.95 4.15 -0.78
CA ALA A 59 -0.40 2.81 -0.81
C ALA A 59 1.06 2.82 -0.36
N SER A 60 1.41 1.86 0.50
CA SER A 60 2.79 1.55 0.83
C SER A 60 3.39 0.66 -0.26
N ILE A 61 4.63 0.93 -0.64
CA ILE A 61 5.33 0.19 -1.70
C ILE A 61 6.48 -0.58 -1.05
N GLY A 62 6.52 -1.89 -1.26
CA GLY A 62 7.66 -2.74 -0.95
C GLY A 62 8.44 -3.05 -2.22
N TYR A 63 9.76 -3.21 -2.09
CA TYR A 63 10.62 -3.67 -3.18
C TYR A 63 11.64 -4.70 -2.69
N ARG A 64 12.15 -5.53 -3.60
CA ARG A 64 13.27 -6.43 -3.37
C ARG A 64 14.19 -6.47 -4.60
N LEU A 65 15.46 -6.75 -4.38
CA LEU A 65 16.52 -6.69 -5.40
C LEU A 65 16.97 -8.07 -5.91
N SER A 66 16.37 -9.12 -5.37
CA SER A 66 16.59 -10.51 -5.73
C SER A 66 15.32 -11.30 -5.44
N ASP A 67 15.14 -12.44 -6.12
CA ASP A 67 13.91 -13.24 -5.98
C ASP A 67 13.76 -13.87 -4.58
N ASP A 68 14.88 -14.11 -3.90
CA ASP A 68 14.91 -14.62 -2.51
C ASP A 68 15.23 -13.50 -1.48
N GLY A 69 15.32 -12.24 -1.94
CA GLY A 69 15.69 -11.12 -1.09
C GLY A 69 14.56 -10.65 -0.17
N PRO A 70 14.90 -10.00 0.97
CA PRO A 70 13.90 -9.41 1.85
C PRO A 70 13.19 -8.24 1.17
N TRP A 71 11.89 -8.10 1.46
CA TRP A 71 11.13 -6.92 1.08
C TRP A 71 11.56 -5.72 1.92
N GLN A 72 11.87 -4.63 1.25
CA GLN A 72 12.23 -3.34 1.83
C GLN A 72 11.15 -2.31 1.53
N LEU A 73 10.86 -1.42 2.49
CA LEU A 73 9.91 -0.34 2.27
C LEU A 73 10.53 0.73 1.37
N TYR A 74 9.84 1.06 0.29
CA TYR A 74 10.24 2.13 -0.62
C TYR A 74 9.86 3.49 -0.03
N SER A 75 10.87 4.30 0.30
CA SER A 75 10.72 5.66 0.82
C SER A 75 11.50 6.71 0.02
N LYS A 76 12.46 6.27 -0.81
CA LYS A 76 13.33 7.12 -1.63
C LYS A 76 13.73 6.39 -2.90
N PRO A 77 14.12 7.10 -3.97
CA PRO A 77 14.67 6.49 -5.19
C PRO A 77 15.84 5.56 -4.88
N ILE A 78 15.93 4.46 -5.63
CA ILE A 78 16.93 3.41 -5.44
C ILE A 78 18.06 3.63 -6.45
N GLU A 79 19.31 3.59 -5.99
CA GLU A 79 20.47 3.57 -6.89
C GLU A 79 20.55 2.23 -7.62
N ARG A 80 20.51 2.24 -8.96
CA ARG A 80 20.42 1.01 -9.75
C ARG A 80 21.78 0.37 -10.08
N GLU A 81 22.88 0.93 -9.58
CA GLU A 81 24.20 0.43 -9.93
C GLU A 81 24.47 -0.93 -9.26
N GLY A 82 24.76 -1.96 -10.08
CA GLY A 82 24.98 -3.32 -9.60
C GLY A 82 23.72 -4.13 -9.29
N ILE A 83 22.52 -3.58 -9.53
CA ILE A 83 21.25 -4.29 -9.37
C ILE A 83 20.90 -4.98 -10.69
N LYS A 84 20.65 -6.30 -10.65
CA LYS A 84 20.25 -7.07 -11.85
C LYS A 84 18.74 -7.08 -12.06
N MET A 85 17.98 -7.08 -10.96
CA MET A 85 16.54 -7.18 -10.96
C MET A 85 15.95 -6.35 -9.83
N LEU A 86 14.82 -5.71 -10.10
CA LEU A 86 14.02 -4.99 -9.13
C LEU A 86 12.59 -5.50 -9.21
N GLN A 87 12.09 -6.00 -8.10
CA GLN A 87 10.69 -6.38 -7.93
C GLN A 87 10.00 -5.41 -6.98
N ALA A 88 8.79 -4.99 -7.30
CA ALA A 88 8.02 -4.03 -6.54
C ALA A 88 6.58 -4.52 -6.35
N LYS A 89 6.02 -4.28 -5.16
CA LYS A 89 4.64 -4.61 -4.81
C LYS A 89 4.06 -3.49 -3.95
N ALA A 90 2.76 -3.24 -4.05
CA ALA A 90 2.08 -2.20 -3.29
C ALA A 90 0.92 -2.77 -2.48
N ILE A 91 0.66 -2.15 -1.32
CA ILE A 91 -0.49 -2.45 -0.46
C ILE A 91 -1.03 -1.18 0.19
N ARG A 92 -2.34 -0.97 0.12
CA ARG A 92 -3.07 0.05 0.89
C ARG A 92 -3.90 -0.63 1.97
N ILE A 93 -3.94 -0.08 3.18
CA ILE A 93 -4.78 -0.59 4.28
C ILE A 93 -6.24 -0.64 3.82
N GLY A 94 -6.89 -1.78 4.03
CA GLY A 94 -8.27 -2.04 3.56
C GLY A 94 -8.38 -2.53 2.11
N TYR A 95 -7.28 -2.59 1.35
CA TYR A 95 -7.23 -3.09 -0.03
C TYR A 95 -6.51 -4.44 -0.08
N LYS A 96 -6.76 -5.21 -1.14
CA LYS A 96 -5.91 -6.35 -1.50
C LYS A 96 -4.56 -5.86 -2.01
N GLU A 97 -3.55 -6.67 -1.81
CA GLU A 97 -2.22 -6.47 -2.37
C GLU A 97 -2.23 -6.38 -3.90
N SER A 98 -1.29 -5.60 -4.45
CA SER A 98 -1.07 -5.57 -5.89
C SER A 98 -0.35 -6.83 -6.36
N GLN A 99 -0.39 -7.09 -7.67
CA GLN A 99 0.59 -7.97 -8.31
C GLN A 99 2.01 -7.40 -8.19
N ILE A 100 3.01 -8.27 -8.34
CA ILE A 100 4.42 -7.90 -8.32
C ILE A 100 4.81 -7.38 -9.71
N ALA A 101 5.33 -6.16 -9.77
CA ALA A 101 6.01 -5.63 -10.95
C ALA A 101 7.48 -6.08 -10.90
N THR A 102 7.98 -6.66 -12.00
CA THR A 102 9.39 -7.05 -12.14
C THR A 102 10.04 -6.22 -13.24
N MET A 103 11.26 -5.74 -12.99
CA MET A 103 12.08 -5.01 -13.95
C MET A 103 13.51 -5.53 -13.90
N ASP A 104 14.06 -5.91 -15.06
CA ASP A 104 15.49 -6.22 -15.22
C ASP A 104 16.26 -4.90 -15.46
N LEU A 105 17.41 -4.74 -14.80
CA LEU A 105 18.15 -3.47 -14.66
C LEU A 105 19.57 -3.49 -15.25
#